data_AF-A0A951N7R4-F1
#
_entry.id   AF-A0A951N7R4-F1
#
_cell.length_a   1.000
_cell.length_b   1.000
_cell.length_c   1.000
_cell.angle_alpha   90.00
_cell.angle_beta   90.00
_cell.angle_gamma   90.00
#
_symmetry.space_group_name_H-M   'P 1'
#
loop_
_entity.id
_entity.type
_entity.pdbx_description
1 polymer ?
#
loop_
_entity_poly.entity_id
_entity_poly.type
_entity_poly.pdbx_seq_one_letter_code
_entity_poly.pdbx_strand_id
1 'polypeptide(L)'
;KVLAEAFALRADAHYGAENWKGAVADYSRCIELDPRHAGAYAYRGVARKAASGDYDGLIADAEMAAKLDPEYDDMLDDAHSTVAWRRAMQGFLILGGVVLVLGALPLIRNVGRLIKAGV
;
A
#
# COMPACT_ATOMS: atom_id res chain seq x y z
N LYS A 1 0.11 -11.73 24.34
CA LYS A 1 1.15 -12.21 23.41
C LYS A 1 0.71 -13.47 22.67
N VAL A 2 0.63 -14.66 23.30
CA VAL A 2 0.18 -15.89 22.60
C VAL A 2 -1.18 -15.75 21.88
N LEU A 3 -2.16 -15.10 22.51
CA LEU A 3 -3.46 -14.84 21.86
C LEU A 3 -3.34 -13.87 20.67
N ALA A 4 -2.46 -12.86 20.75
CA ALA A 4 -2.24 -11.91 19.65
C ALA A 4 -1.61 -12.62 18.44
N GLU A 5 -0.58 -13.44 18.69
CA GLU A 5 0.07 -14.26 17.66
C GLU A 5 -0.91 -15.24 17.00
N ALA A 6 -1.81 -15.85 17.77
CA ALA A 6 -2.85 -16.73 17.20
C ALA A 6 -3.81 -15.96 16.26
N PHE A 7 -4.20 -14.74 16.63
CA PHE A 7 -4.99 -13.88 15.73
C PHE A 7 -4.19 -13.45 14.50
N ALA A 8 -2.90 -13.12 14.64
CA ALA A 8 -2.03 -12.78 13.51
C ALA A 8 -1.94 -13.96 12.51
N LEU A 9 -1.65 -15.17 13.00
CA LEU A 9 -1.57 -16.37 12.15
C LEU A 9 -2.90 -16.68 11.44
N ARG A 10 -4.03 -16.48 12.12
CA ARG A 10 -5.35 -16.66 11.48
C ARG A 10 -5.64 -15.56 10.46
N ALA A 11 -5.21 -14.33 10.74
CA ALA A 11 -5.29 -13.22 9.81
C ALA A 11 -4.43 -13.49 8.56
N ASP A 12 -3.22 -14.04 8.70
CA ASP A 12 -2.35 -14.45 7.59
C ASP A 12 -3.03 -15.52 6.73
N ALA A 13 -3.68 -16.51 7.37
CA ALA A 13 -4.45 -17.53 6.66
C ALA A 13 -5.64 -16.93 5.89
N HIS A 14 -6.36 -15.98 6.49
CA HIS A 14 -7.41 -15.23 5.80
C HIS A 14 -6.85 -14.37 4.66
N TYR A 15 -5.70 -13.75 4.85
CA TYR A 15 -5.03 -12.92 3.86
C TYR A 15 -4.59 -13.75 2.65
N GLY A 16 -3.97 -14.90 2.89
CA GLY A 16 -3.58 -15.84 1.83
C GLY A 16 -4.77 -16.48 1.10
N ALA A 17 -5.93 -16.58 1.76
CA ALA A 17 -7.19 -17.01 1.16
C ALA A 17 -7.98 -15.85 0.49
N GLU A 18 -7.40 -14.65 0.41
CA GLU A 18 -8.04 -13.43 -0.09
C GLU A 18 -9.34 -13.04 0.63
N ASN A 19 -9.56 -13.59 1.84
CA ASN A 19 -10.64 -13.18 2.71
C ASN A 19 -10.23 -11.91 3.47
N TRP A 20 -10.19 -10.80 2.75
CA TRP A 20 -9.71 -9.51 3.25
C TRP A 20 -10.48 -9.04 4.49
N LYS A 21 -11.81 -9.25 4.52
CA LYS A 21 -12.63 -8.87 5.68
C LYS A 21 -12.28 -9.69 6.93
N GLY A 22 -12.06 -10.99 6.78
CA GLY A 22 -11.58 -11.85 7.85
C GLY A 22 -10.21 -11.43 8.36
N ALA A 23 -9.28 -11.16 7.43
CA ALA A 23 -7.93 -10.69 7.77
C ALA A 23 -7.97 -9.36 8.55
N VAL A 24 -8.76 -8.38 8.11
CA VAL A 24 -8.91 -7.10 8.82
C VAL A 24 -9.44 -7.29 10.24
N ALA A 25 -10.43 -8.17 10.42
CA ALA A 25 -11.01 -8.43 11.74
C ALA A 25 -9.97 -9.05 12.69
N ASP A 26 -9.22 -10.04 12.22
CA ASP A 26 -8.24 -10.74 13.04
C ASP A 26 -6.98 -9.90 13.33
N TYR A 27 -6.45 -9.17 12.33
CA TYR A 27 -5.38 -8.21 12.60
C TYR A 27 -5.81 -7.13 13.59
N SER A 28 -7.07 -6.68 13.55
CA SER A 28 -7.57 -5.72 14.54
C SER A 28 -7.56 -6.30 15.96
N ARG A 29 -7.94 -7.57 16.13
CA ARG A 29 -7.82 -8.27 17.43
C ARG A 29 -6.37 -8.47 17.85
N CYS A 30 -5.48 -8.78 16.91
CA CYS A 30 -4.04 -8.83 17.19
C CYS A 30 -3.54 -7.49 17.74
N ILE A 31 -3.89 -6.38 17.08
CA ILE A 31 -3.48 -5.03 17.47
C ILE A 31 -4.06 -4.63 18.84
N GLU A 32 -5.31 -4.98 19.14
CA GLU A 32 -5.92 -4.73 20.47
C GLU A 32 -5.14 -5.44 21.59
N LEU A 33 -4.61 -6.63 21.32
CA LEU A 33 -3.87 -7.44 22.28
C LEU A 33 -2.37 -7.15 22.32
N ASP A 34 -1.81 -6.72 21.20
CA ASP A 34 -0.42 -6.29 21.04
C ASP A 34 -0.33 -5.05 20.12
N PRO A 35 -0.44 -3.85 20.68
CA PRO A 35 -0.34 -2.60 19.93
C PRO A 35 1.04 -2.33 19.32
N ARG A 36 2.03 -3.18 19.58
CA ARG A 36 3.40 -3.05 19.05
C ARG A 36 3.68 -4.01 17.90
N HIS A 37 2.68 -4.77 17.45
CA HIS A 37 2.84 -5.72 16.36
C HIS A 37 2.83 -5.01 15.00
N ALA A 38 3.99 -4.54 14.54
CA ALA A 38 4.15 -3.77 13.29
C ALA A 38 3.50 -4.45 12.07
N GLY A 39 3.78 -5.75 11.87
CA GLY A 39 3.21 -6.51 10.75
C GLY A 39 1.68 -6.58 10.75
N ALA A 40 1.04 -6.59 11.92
CA ALA A 40 -0.43 -6.63 12.00
C ALA A 40 -1.05 -5.31 11.52
N TYR A 41 -0.39 -4.17 11.76
CA TYR A 41 -0.81 -2.90 11.16
C TYR A 41 -0.60 -2.95 9.64
N ALA A 42 0.61 -3.27 9.18
CA ALA A 42 0.94 -3.33 7.75
C ALA A 42 -0.08 -4.16 6.97
N TYR A 43 -0.25 -5.43 7.30
CA TYR A 43 -1.13 -6.32 6.54
C TYR A 43 -2.62 -6.01 6.73
N ARG A 44 -3.03 -5.39 7.85
CA ARG A 44 -4.38 -4.84 7.98
C ARG A 44 -4.63 -3.70 6.98
N GLY A 45 -3.68 -2.79 6.83
CA GLY A 45 -3.78 -1.69 5.87
C GLY A 45 -3.98 -2.19 4.44
N VAL A 46 -3.19 -3.19 4.03
CA VAL A 46 -3.33 -3.80 2.68
C VAL A 46 -4.66 -4.52 2.55
N ALA A 47 -5.08 -5.28 3.56
CA ALA A 47 -6.36 -5.96 3.56
C ALA A 47 -7.54 -4.95 3.52
N ARG A 48 -7.44 -3.78 4.17
CA ARG A 48 -8.45 -2.70 4.08
C ARG A 48 -8.57 -2.12 2.66
N LYS A 49 -7.43 -1.85 2.01
CA LYS A 49 -7.40 -1.44 0.60
C LYS A 49 -8.06 -2.49 -0.29
N ALA A 50 -7.75 -3.78 -0.08
CA ALA A 50 -8.31 -4.87 -0.89
C ALA A 50 -9.81 -5.11 -0.61
N ALA A 51 -10.25 -5.04 0.65
CA ALA A 51 -11.62 -5.34 1.05
C ALA A 51 -12.65 -4.30 0.58
N SER A 52 -12.29 -3.01 0.62
CA SER A 52 -13.24 -1.91 0.43
C SER A 52 -12.66 -0.70 -0.29
N GLY A 53 -11.40 -0.76 -0.74
CA GLY A 53 -10.71 0.42 -1.25
C GLY A 53 -10.53 1.49 -0.17
N ASP A 54 -10.35 1.08 1.09
CA ASP A 54 -10.07 2.01 2.18
C ASP A 54 -8.58 2.41 2.15
N TYR A 55 -8.29 3.46 1.38
CA TYR A 55 -6.95 3.97 1.17
C TYR A 55 -6.45 4.83 2.32
N ASP A 56 -7.35 5.53 3.02
CA ASP A 56 -6.96 6.33 4.19
C ASP A 56 -6.60 5.38 5.35
N GLY A 57 -7.34 4.28 5.52
CA GLY A 57 -7.01 3.22 6.46
C GLY A 57 -5.70 2.49 6.12
N LEU A 58 -5.34 2.35 4.84
CA LEU A 58 -4.03 1.84 4.43
C LEU A 58 -2.89 2.76 4.90
N ILE A 59 -3.01 4.08 4.66
CA ILE A 59 -1.96 5.04 5.03
C ILE A 59 -1.78 5.05 6.55
N ALA A 60 -2.87 5.19 7.31
CA ALA A 60 -2.81 5.23 8.77
C ALA A 60 -2.17 3.97 9.37
N ASP A 61 -2.46 2.80 8.80
CA ASP A 61 -1.85 1.55 9.26
C ASP A 61 -0.37 1.43 8.84
N ALA A 62 -0.02 1.87 7.63
CA ALA A 62 1.37 1.89 7.17
C ALA A 62 2.23 2.87 7.99
N GLU A 63 1.71 4.04 8.35
CA GLU A 63 2.39 5.00 9.23
C GLU A 63 2.68 4.38 10.60
N MET A 64 1.71 3.67 11.16
CA MET A 64 1.90 3.01 12.45
C MET A 64 2.90 1.84 12.36
N ALA A 65 2.86 1.07 11.27
CA ALA A 65 3.83 0.00 11.03
C ALA A 65 5.26 0.55 10.93
N ALA A 66 5.49 1.55 10.08
CA ALA A 66 6.77 2.24 9.91
C ALA A 66 7.30 2.85 11.23
N LYS A 67 6.40 3.45 12.02
CA LYS A 67 6.75 4.01 13.33
C LYS A 67 7.21 2.95 14.33
N LEU A 68 6.65 1.74 14.26
CA LEU A 68 7.00 0.63 15.14
C LEU A 68 8.26 -0.11 14.67
N ASP A 69 8.40 -0.24 13.36
CA ASP A 69 9.48 -0.96 12.70
C ASP A 69 9.80 -0.31 11.33
N PRO A 70 10.99 0.30 11.18
CA PRO A 70 11.41 0.95 9.94
C PRO A 70 11.48 0.03 8.71
N GLU A 71 11.44 -1.30 8.87
CA GLU A 71 11.35 -2.23 7.72
C GLU A 71 10.10 -1.96 6.85
N TYR A 72 9.06 -1.33 7.42
CA TYR A 72 7.84 -0.96 6.70
C TYR A 72 7.85 0.45 6.10
N ASP A 73 8.96 1.18 6.12
CA ASP A 73 9.05 2.53 5.52
C ASP A 73 8.74 2.50 4.01
N ASP A 74 9.28 1.52 3.28
CA ASP A 74 9.00 1.34 1.84
C ASP A 74 7.50 1.13 1.56
N MET A 75 6.79 0.50 2.49
CA MET A 75 5.36 0.27 2.39
C MET A 75 4.54 1.55 2.63
N LEU A 76 4.99 2.43 3.53
CA LEU A 76 4.40 3.75 3.70
C LEU A 76 4.56 4.60 2.43
N ASP A 77 5.74 4.53 1.80
CA ASP A 77 5.99 5.20 0.53
C ASP A 77 5.08 4.67 -0.60
N ASP A 78 4.90 3.34 -0.69
CA ASP A 78 3.95 2.74 -1.65
C ASP A 78 2.50 3.17 -1.38
N ALA A 79 2.09 3.20 -0.10
CA ALA A 79 0.76 3.65 0.30
C ALA A 79 0.50 5.10 -0.13
N HIS A 80 1.44 6.01 0.15
CA HIS A 80 1.35 7.40 -0.29
C HIS A 80 1.31 7.53 -1.81
N SER A 81 2.14 6.78 -2.53
CA SER A 81 2.16 6.81 -4.00
C SER A 81 0.83 6.34 -4.59
N THR A 82 0.27 5.23 -4.07
CA THR A 82 -1.03 4.67 -4.47
C THR A 82 -2.13 5.73 -4.37
N VAL A 83 -2.18 6.47 -3.26
CA VAL A 83 -3.23 7.47 -3.02
C VAL A 83 -2.99 8.76 -3.80
N ALA A 84 -1.74 9.20 -3.92
CA ALA A 84 -1.37 10.37 -4.72
C ALA A 84 -1.77 10.19 -6.19
N TRP A 85 -1.46 9.03 -6.79
CA TRP A 85 -1.86 8.69 -8.15
C TRP A 85 -3.38 8.68 -8.31
N ARG A 86 -4.10 8.08 -7.36
CA ARG A 86 -5.58 8.04 -7.39
C ARG A 86 -6.19 9.45 -7.35
N ARG A 87 -5.72 10.31 -6.44
CA ARG A 87 -6.21 11.69 -6.31
C ARG A 87 -5.90 12.51 -7.58
N ALA A 88 -4.70 12.36 -8.14
CA ALA A 88 -4.32 13.00 -9.39
C ALA A 88 -5.18 12.54 -10.59
N MET A 89 -5.46 11.24 -10.70
CA MET A 89 -6.32 10.68 -11.76
C MET A 89 -7.80 11.06 -11.60
N GLN A 90 -8.32 11.14 -10.36
CA GLN A 90 -9.70 11.59 -10.12
C GLN A 90 -9.91 13.06 -10.52
N GLY A 91 -8.97 13.94 -10.21
CA GLY A 91 -9.02 15.34 -10.67
C GLY A 91 -8.97 15.46 -12.20
N PHE A 92 -8.23 14.56 -12.85
CA PHE A 92 -8.12 14.50 -14.31
C PHE A 92 -9.42 14.08 -15.00
N LEU A 93 -10.15 13.11 -14.44
CA LEU A 93 -11.44 12.65 -14.96
C LEU A 93 -12.57 13.68 -14.81
N ILE A 94 -12.58 14.45 -13.71
CA ILE A 94 -13.63 15.45 -13.44
C ILE A 94 -13.48 16.69 -14.32
N LEU A 95 -12.26 17.05 -14.72
CA LEU A 95 -11.98 18.22 -15.56
C LEU A 95 -12.05 17.94 -17.07
N GLY A 96 -12.49 16.75 -17.50
CA GLY A 96 -12.74 16.44 -18.91
C GLY A 96 -11.49 16.39 -19.80
N GLY A 97 -10.32 16.09 -19.23
CA GLY A 97 -9.10 15.90 -20.01
C GLY A 97 -9.04 14.50 -20.60
N VAL A 98 -8.72 14.37 -21.88
CA VAL A 98 -8.20 13.12 -22.48
C VAL A 98 -6.70 13.12 -22.25
N VAL A 99 -6.14 12.17 -21.49
CA VAL A 99 -4.67 12.00 -21.41
C VAL A 99 -4.28 11.00 -22.49
N LEU A 100 -3.62 11.51 -23.53
CA LEU A 100 -2.64 10.71 -24.26
C LEU A 100 -1.52 10.39 -23.26
N VAL A 101 -1.47 9.14 -22.79
CA VAL A 101 -0.39 8.66 -21.92
C VAL A 101 0.93 8.73 -22.70
N LEU A 102 1.67 9.83 -22.56
CA LEU A 102 3.04 9.99 -23.05
C LEU A 102 4.01 10.36 -21.92
N GLY A 103 3.70 10.01 -20.67
CA GLY A 103 4.48 10.47 -19.50
C GLY A 103 4.80 9.44 -18.42
N ALA A 104 4.40 8.17 -18.56
CA ALA A 104 4.69 7.12 -17.60
C ALA A 104 5.64 6.08 -18.21
N LEU A 105 6.91 6.44 -18.39
CA LEU A 105 7.98 5.45 -18.53
C LEU A 105 9.30 6.04 -17.99
N PRO A 106 9.69 5.75 -16.74
CA PRO A 106 11.05 6.04 -16.29
C PRO A 106 11.98 4.95 -16.84
N LEU A 107 12.17 4.89 -18.17
CA LEU A 107 13.10 3.93 -18.77
C LEU A 107 13.73 4.34 -20.11
N ILE A 108 13.93 5.64 -20.37
CA ILE A 108 14.82 6.07 -21.46
C ILE A 108 15.81 7.11 -20.95
N ARG A 109 16.79 6.64 -20.16
CA ARG A 109 17.96 7.43 -19.75
C ARG A 109 19.01 7.58 -20.88
N ASN A 110 18.81 7.05 -22.09
CA ASN A 110 19.92 6.91 -23.05
C ASN A 110 19.68 7.31 -24.52
N VAL A 111 18.55 7.88 -24.94
CA VAL A 111 18.38 8.26 -26.36
C VAL A 111 19.09 9.58 -26.72
N GLY A 112 19.38 10.45 -25.75
CA GLY A 112 20.10 11.70 -25.97
C GLY A 112 21.59 11.57 -26.38
N ARG A 113 22.20 10.38 -26.24
CA ARG A 113 23.61 10.16 -26.61
C ARG A 113 23.82 9.62 -28.03
N LEU A 114 22.79 9.12 -28.70
CA LEU A 114 22.93 8.52 -30.03
C LEU A 114 22.77 9.52 -31.19
N ILE A 115 22.31 10.74 -30.94
CA ILE A 115 22.16 11.77 -31.99
C ILE A 115 23.45 12.60 -32.18
N LYS A 116 24.45 12.50 -31.29
CA LYS A 116 25.71 13.26 -31.39
C LYS A 116 26.93 12.44 -31.86
N ALA A 117 26.75 11.19 -32.31
CA ALA A 117 27.89 10.32 -32.63
C ALA A 117 27.78 9.52 -33.96
N GLY A 118 26.83 9.81 -34.85
CA GLY A 118 26.81 9.12 -36.14
C GLY A 118 25.81 9.70 -37.14
N VAL A 119 26.37 10.22 -38.24
CA VAL A 119 25.74 10.79 -39.45
C VAL A 119 25.38 12.27 -39.36
#